data_AF-A0A0X1U8U2-F1
#
_entry.id   AF-A0A0X1U8U2-F1
#
_cell.length_a   1.000
_cell.length_b   1.000
_cell.length_c   1.000
_cell.angle_alpha   90.00
_cell.angle_beta   90.00
_cell.angle_gamma   90.00
#
_symmetry.space_group_name_H-M   'P 1'
#
loop_
_entity.id
_entity.type
_entity.pdbx_description
1 polymer ?
#
loop_
_entity_poly.entity_id
_entity_poly.type
_entity_poly.pdbx_seq_one_letter_code
_entity_poly.pdbx_strand_id
1 'polypeptide(L)'
;MDEGAKTIALTVSYGTDVTALVPTITHTGASVSPNTGVAHNFTHPVIYTVKAADNSEQQYIVTVTRAFANNADLSNLSLSSGTLSPAFANTTTSYTTSVGHGVGSITLTPTVADHNATVTVNGTTVPSGHASGAINLNVEANTLTVVVTAQDGTTTKTYTVIVTRAGQVVEVLRQEAPVEELRLQQRNQVRAQVRIQWLL
;
A
#
# COMPACT_ATOMS: atom_id res chain seq x y z
N MET A 1 -2.05 29.60 -22.57
CA MET A 1 -2.81 30.82 -22.91
C MET A 1 -3.78 30.44 -24.01
N ASP A 2 -5.06 30.67 -23.77
CA ASP A 2 -6.10 30.54 -24.77
C ASP A 2 -6.43 31.96 -25.26
N GLU A 3 -6.04 32.27 -26.48
CA GLU A 3 -6.19 33.61 -27.06
C GLU A 3 -7.63 33.90 -27.50
N GLY A 4 -8.45 32.88 -27.75
CA GLY A 4 -9.87 33.04 -28.05
C GLY A 4 -10.67 33.32 -26.79
N ALA A 5 -10.38 32.58 -25.71
CA ALA A 5 -11.04 32.73 -24.42
C ALA A 5 -10.42 33.84 -23.54
N LYS A 6 -9.26 34.39 -23.93
CA LYS A 6 -8.49 35.37 -23.15
C LYS A 6 -8.15 34.88 -21.75
N THR A 7 -7.80 33.60 -21.62
CA THR A 7 -7.46 32.98 -20.34
C THR A 7 -6.02 32.49 -20.31
N ILE A 8 -5.41 32.59 -19.14
CA ILE A 8 -4.06 32.09 -18.86
C ILE A 8 -4.17 31.21 -17.61
N ALA A 9 -3.96 29.91 -17.79
CA ALA A 9 -3.88 28.97 -16.69
C ALA A 9 -2.43 28.57 -16.46
N LEU A 10 -1.98 28.64 -15.20
CA LEU A 10 -0.67 28.20 -14.76
C LEU A 10 -0.84 27.25 -13.58
N THR A 11 -0.15 26.12 -13.62
CA THR A 11 -0.01 25.23 -12.46
C THR A 11 1.35 25.45 -11.83
N VAL A 12 1.39 25.79 -10.54
CA VAL A 12 2.62 25.87 -9.74
C VAL A 12 2.81 24.59 -8.93
N SER A 13 4.04 24.32 -8.50
CA SER A 13 4.37 23.15 -7.68
C SER A 13 3.59 23.12 -6.36
N TYR A 14 3.39 21.91 -5.82
CA TYR A 14 2.82 21.72 -4.50
C TYR A 14 3.60 22.53 -3.44
N GLY A 15 2.89 23.09 -2.46
CA GLY A 15 3.48 23.90 -1.39
C GLY A 15 3.85 25.34 -1.78
N THR A 16 3.74 25.72 -3.06
CA THR A 16 3.97 27.12 -3.48
C THR A 16 2.96 28.07 -2.80
N ASP A 17 3.46 29.15 -2.21
CA ASP A 17 2.62 30.23 -1.69
C ASP A 17 2.08 31.07 -2.86
N VAL A 18 0.76 30.97 -3.09
CA VAL A 18 0.05 31.70 -4.15
C VAL A 18 -0.48 33.06 -3.71
N THR A 19 -0.30 33.42 -2.44
CA THR A 19 -0.84 34.68 -1.88
C THR A 19 -0.01 35.91 -2.23
N ALA A 20 1.24 35.71 -2.65
CA ALA A 20 2.19 36.79 -2.95
C ALA A 20 3.14 36.42 -4.10
N LEU A 21 2.60 35.94 -5.24
CA LEU A 21 3.43 35.66 -6.41
C LEU A 21 3.76 36.94 -7.16
N VAL A 22 5.00 37.05 -7.62
CA VAL A 22 5.48 38.18 -8.43
C VAL A 22 5.51 37.76 -9.91
N PRO A 23 4.46 38.06 -10.71
CA PRO A 23 4.45 37.71 -12.11
C PRO A 23 5.33 38.65 -12.94
N THR A 24 6.03 38.08 -13.91
CA THR A 24 6.70 38.83 -14.97
C THR A 24 5.84 38.72 -16.23
N ILE A 25 5.21 39.82 -16.62
CA ILE A 25 4.31 39.87 -17.78
C ILE A 25 4.98 40.67 -18.89
N THR A 26 5.21 40.02 -20.02
CA THR A 26 5.66 40.66 -21.25
C THR A 26 4.45 40.96 -22.13
N HIS A 27 4.29 42.20 -22.56
CA HIS A 27 3.20 42.64 -23.43
C HIS A 27 3.68 43.66 -24.47
N THR A 28 2.94 43.79 -25.57
CA THR A 28 3.19 44.79 -26.62
C THR A 28 2.33 46.06 -26.47
N GLY A 29 1.36 46.04 -25.54
CA GLY A 29 0.52 47.21 -25.23
C GLY A 29 1.30 48.34 -24.55
N ALA A 30 0.70 49.53 -24.50
CA ALA A 30 1.24 50.70 -23.81
C ALA A 30 1.35 50.51 -22.29
N SER A 31 0.46 49.72 -21.67
CA SER A 31 0.53 49.38 -20.25
C SER A 31 -0.19 48.07 -19.92
N VAL A 32 0.11 47.52 -18.74
CA VAL A 32 -0.63 46.40 -18.14
C VAL A 32 -0.96 46.73 -16.68
N SER A 33 -2.18 46.39 -16.25
CA SER A 33 -2.62 46.50 -14.86
C SER A 33 -3.36 45.22 -14.46
N PRO A 34 -3.09 44.59 -13.30
CA PRO A 34 -2.09 44.99 -12.30
C PRO A 34 -0.64 45.02 -12.83
N ASN A 35 0.21 45.82 -12.18
CA ASN A 35 1.60 46.01 -12.64
C ASN A 35 2.39 44.70 -12.59
N THR A 36 3.19 44.46 -13.63
CA THR A 36 4.21 43.41 -13.67
C THR A 36 5.31 43.66 -12.62
N GLY A 37 5.90 42.59 -12.08
CA GLY A 37 6.99 42.68 -11.10
C GLY A 37 6.56 43.06 -9.67
N VAL A 38 5.26 43.09 -9.39
CA VAL A 38 4.68 43.35 -8.06
C VAL A 38 3.99 42.09 -7.56
N ALA A 39 4.05 41.81 -6.25
CA ALA A 39 3.36 40.66 -5.67
C ALA A 39 1.83 40.79 -5.78
N HIS A 40 1.17 39.73 -6.24
CA HIS A 40 -0.28 39.62 -6.34
C HIS A 40 -0.76 38.34 -5.66
N ASN A 41 -1.98 38.39 -5.14
CA ASN A 41 -2.65 37.23 -4.55
C ASN A 41 -3.48 36.50 -5.62
N PHE A 42 -3.15 35.24 -5.86
CA PHE A 42 -3.82 34.37 -6.84
C PHE A 42 -4.66 33.27 -6.17
N THR A 43 -5.10 33.44 -4.92
CA THR A 43 -6.08 32.51 -4.32
C THR A 43 -7.42 32.52 -5.05
N HIS A 44 -7.68 33.57 -5.84
CA HIS A 44 -8.75 33.65 -6.82
C HIS A 44 -8.18 34.13 -8.15
N PRO A 45 -8.88 33.92 -9.29
CA PRO A 45 -8.42 34.44 -10.58
C PRO A 45 -8.19 35.95 -10.54
N VAL A 46 -7.08 36.40 -11.15
CA VAL A 46 -6.71 37.81 -11.25
C VAL A 46 -6.91 38.27 -12.69
N ILE A 47 -7.61 39.37 -12.88
CA ILE A 47 -7.85 39.96 -14.21
C ILE A 47 -6.73 40.96 -14.50
N TYR A 48 -6.00 40.74 -15.59
CA TYR A 48 -5.03 41.69 -16.12
C TYR A 48 -5.61 42.41 -17.34
N THR A 49 -5.53 43.73 -17.34
CA THR A 49 -5.93 44.59 -18.44
C THR A 49 -4.69 45.09 -19.15
N VAL A 50 -4.52 44.70 -20.41
CA VAL A 50 -3.49 45.24 -21.30
C VAL A 50 -4.14 46.35 -22.12
N LYS A 51 -3.57 47.55 -22.04
CA LYS A 51 -4.05 48.72 -22.79
C LYS A 51 -3.10 49.02 -23.94
N ALA A 52 -3.61 49.13 -25.15
CA ALA A 52 -2.84 49.48 -26.34
C ALA A 52 -2.67 51.00 -26.50
N ALA A 53 -1.85 51.42 -27.48
CA ALA A 53 -1.55 52.84 -27.72
C ALA A 53 -2.77 53.67 -28.18
N ASP A 54 -3.75 53.02 -28.81
CA ASP A 54 -5.02 53.61 -29.23
C ASP A 54 -6.06 53.69 -28.10
N ASN A 55 -5.68 53.33 -26.87
CA ASN A 55 -6.53 53.20 -25.68
C ASN A 55 -7.53 52.03 -25.70
N SER A 56 -7.48 51.14 -26.69
CA SER A 56 -8.22 49.88 -26.59
C SER A 56 -7.67 49.01 -25.46
N GLU A 57 -8.55 48.26 -24.80
CA GLU A 57 -8.20 47.40 -23.67
C GLU A 57 -8.56 45.96 -23.97
N GLN A 58 -7.67 45.06 -23.58
CA GLN A 58 -7.90 43.63 -23.59
C GLN A 58 -7.70 43.07 -22.19
N GLN A 59 -8.73 42.41 -21.69
CA GLN A 59 -8.67 41.71 -20.42
C GLN A 59 -8.22 40.27 -20.62
N TYR A 60 -7.40 39.79 -19.69
CA TYR A 60 -6.95 38.42 -19.57
C TYR A 60 -7.23 37.92 -18.16
N ILE A 61 -7.87 36.76 -18.06
CA ILE A 61 -8.11 36.11 -16.77
C ILE A 61 -6.95 35.17 -16.48
N VAL A 62 -6.18 35.46 -15.44
CA VAL A 62 -5.07 34.63 -14.98
C VAL A 62 -5.51 33.79 -13.79
N THR A 63 -5.48 32.48 -13.97
CA THR A 63 -5.78 31.50 -12.93
C THR A 63 -4.50 30.73 -12.60
N VAL A 64 -4.12 30.77 -11.33
CA VAL A 64 -3.01 29.97 -10.81
C VAL A 64 -3.58 28.84 -9.96
N THR A 65 -3.28 27.60 -10.34
CA THR A 65 -3.61 26.41 -9.56
C THR A 65 -2.36 25.84 -8.92
N ARG A 66 -2.49 25.26 -7.74
CA ARG A 66 -1.41 24.52 -7.08
C ARG A 66 -1.55 23.04 -7.43
N ALA A 67 -0.44 22.38 -7.74
CA ALA A 67 -0.42 20.92 -7.84
C ALA A 67 -0.76 20.28 -6.48
N PHE A 68 -1.41 19.13 -6.52
CA PHE A 68 -1.63 18.28 -5.34
C PHE A 68 -0.35 17.53 -4.97
N ALA A 69 -0.28 17.04 -3.72
CA ALA A 69 0.84 16.21 -3.29
C ALA A 69 0.82 14.84 -3.99
N ASN A 70 2.00 14.32 -4.32
CA ASN A 70 2.18 13.06 -5.04
C ASN A 70 2.85 11.96 -4.18
N ASN A 71 2.81 12.10 -2.85
CA ASN A 71 3.40 11.12 -1.95
C ASN A 71 2.42 9.95 -1.70
N ALA A 72 2.75 8.77 -2.25
CA ALA A 72 1.99 7.53 -2.08
C ALA A 72 2.66 6.52 -1.12
N ASP A 73 3.50 6.99 -0.19
CA ASP A 73 4.16 6.11 0.77
C ASP A 73 3.26 5.72 1.95
N LEU A 74 3.50 4.53 2.50
CA LEU A 74 3.06 4.18 3.85
C LEU A 74 4.13 4.66 4.84
N SER A 75 3.70 5.18 5.98
CA SER A 75 4.54 5.42 7.15
C SER A 75 4.61 4.21 8.07
N ASN A 76 3.62 3.31 8.00
CA ASN A 76 3.60 2.04 8.74
C ASN A 76 2.71 1.00 8.05
N LEU A 77 3.02 -0.28 8.28
CA LEU A 77 2.16 -1.41 7.95
C LEU A 77 2.32 -2.49 9.03
N SER A 78 1.23 -2.84 9.71
CA SER A 78 1.22 -3.93 10.69
C SER A 78 0.14 -4.97 10.40
N LEU A 79 0.36 -6.17 10.94
CA LEU A 79 -0.54 -7.32 10.81
C LEU A 79 -1.12 -7.66 12.18
N SER A 80 -2.35 -8.16 12.22
CA SER A 80 -2.93 -8.70 13.47
C SER A 80 -2.26 -10.00 13.94
N SER A 81 -1.57 -10.71 13.04
CA SER A 81 -0.83 -11.93 13.34
C SER A 81 0.32 -12.11 12.35
N GLY A 82 1.42 -12.70 12.82
CA GLY A 82 2.67 -12.83 12.06
C GLY A 82 3.58 -11.60 12.20
N THR A 83 4.66 -11.58 11.43
CA THR A 83 5.63 -10.49 11.43
C THR A 83 6.14 -10.31 10.01
N LEU A 84 6.11 -9.08 9.51
CA LEU A 84 6.61 -8.78 8.17
C LEU A 84 8.10 -9.11 8.08
N SER A 85 8.45 -9.80 7.00
CA SER A 85 9.83 -10.08 6.60
C SER A 85 10.02 -9.59 5.15
N PRO A 86 10.92 -8.62 4.91
CA PRO A 86 11.72 -7.89 5.89
C PRO A 86 10.87 -7.02 6.83
N ALA A 87 11.49 -6.46 7.88
CA ALA A 87 10.83 -5.45 8.70
C ALA A 87 10.36 -4.26 7.82
N PHE A 88 9.27 -3.61 8.23
CA PHE A 88 8.65 -2.57 7.40
C PHE A 88 9.62 -1.43 7.08
N ALA A 89 9.66 -1.06 5.80
CA ALA A 89 10.31 0.15 5.30
C ALA A 89 9.47 0.72 4.14
N ASN A 90 9.29 2.03 4.12
CA ASN A 90 8.44 2.71 3.12
C ASN A 90 8.90 2.51 1.66
N THR A 91 10.18 2.19 1.43
CA THR A 91 10.73 1.88 0.11
C THR A 91 10.53 0.41 -0.30
N THR A 92 10.22 -0.48 0.64
CA THR A 92 10.04 -1.90 0.38
C THR A 92 8.57 -2.20 0.09
N THR A 93 8.30 -2.78 -1.07
CA THR A 93 6.95 -3.05 -1.56
C THR A 93 6.57 -4.53 -1.55
N SER A 94 7.46 -5.43 -1.14
CA SER A 94 7.21 -6.87 -1.06
C SER A 94 7.60 -7.41 0.30
N TYR A 95 6.66 -8.09 0.94
CA TYR A 95 6.82 -8.68 2.27
C TYR A 95 6.29 -10.09 2.28
N THR A 96 6.85 -10.91 3.16
CA THR A 96 6.35 -12.23 3.49
C THR A 96 6.11 -12.36 4.99
N THR A 97 5.24 -13.28 5.38
CA THR A 97 5.08 -13.72 6.77
C THR A 97 4.52 -15.13 6.77
N SER A 98 4.77 -15.87 7.85
CA SER A 98 4.14 -17.17 8.09
C SER A 98 3.25 -17.10 9.33
N VAL A 99 2.11 -17.78 9.29
CA VAL A 99 1.19 -17.87 10.43
C VAL A 99 0.84 -19.34 10.71
N GLY A 100 0.53 -19.64 11.97
CA GLY A 100 0.16 -20.99 12.39
C GLY A 100 -1.17 -21.45 11.80
N HIS A 101 -1.41 -22.76 11.78
CA HIS A 101 -2.62 -23.37 11.20
C HIS A 101 -3.94 -22.85 11.80
N GLY A 102 -3.94 -22.43 13.07
CA GLY A 102 -5.12 -21.88 13.75
C GLY A 102 -5.52 -20.47 13.30
N VAL A 103 -4.67 -19.75 12.56
CA VAL A 103 -4.95 -18.40 12.08
C VAL A 103 -5.74 -18.47 10.77
N GLY A 104 -7.06 -18.55 10.87
CA GLY A 104 -7.96 -18.62 9.71
C GLY A 104 -8.18 -17.28 8.99
N SER A 105 -7.88 -16.15 9.65
CA SER A 105 -7.97 -14.81 9.06
C SER A 105 -6.99 -13.84 9.72
N ILE A 106 -6.68 -12.74 9.03
CA ILE A 106 -5.90 -11.62 9.56
C ILE A 106 -6.49 -10.27 9.15
N THR A 107 -6.03 -9.19 9.78
CA THR A 107 -6.25 -7.82 9.34
C THR A 107 -4.92 -7.12 9.09
N LEU A 108 -4.92 -6.13 8.19
CA LEU A 108 -3.79 -5.25 7.92
C LEU A 108 -4.13 -3.86 8.43
N THR A 109 -3.19 -3.20 9.11
CA THR A 109 -3.33 -1.81 9.58
C THR A 109 -2.32 -0.93 8.86
N PRO A 110 -2.64 -0.42 7.65
CA PRO A 110 -1.78 0.51 6.94
C PRO A 110 -1.90 1.93 7.51
N THR A 111 -0.79 2.67 7.53
CA THR A 111 -0.78 4.11 7.84
C THR A 111 -0.13 4.85 6.68
N VAL A 112 -0.83 5.77 6.04
CA VAL A 112 -0.27 6.60 4.96
C VAL A 112 0.74 7.62 5.50
N ALA A 113 1.71 7.99 4.69
CA ALA A 113 2.68 9.03 5.04
C ALA A 113 2.11 10.45 4.81
N ASP A 114 1.34 10.64 3.74
CA ASP A 114 0.62 11.87 3.44
C ASP A 114 -0.82 11.78 3.95
N HIS A 115 -1.25 12.74 4.79
CA HIS A 115 -2.60 12.76 5.36
C HIS A 115 -3.73 12.93 4.33
N ASN A 116 -3.42 13.42 3.13
CA ASN A 116 -4.37 13.55 2.03
C ASN A 116 -4.39 12.32 1.10
N ALA A 117 -3.49 11.35 1.31
CA ALA A 117 -3.50 10.10 0.56
C ALA A 117 -4.62 9.17 1.06
N THR A 118 -5.04 8.27 0.18
CA THR A 118 -6.01 7.21 0.49
C THR A 118 -5.32 5.85 0.43
N VAL A 119 -5.86 4.87 1.14
CA VAL A 119 -5.32 3.50 1.12
C VAL A 119 -6.44 2.48 1.01
N THR A 120 -6.18 1.44 0.22
CA THR A 120 -7.04 0.26 0.12
C THR A 120 -6.28 -0.99 0.54
N VAL A 121 -6.99 -1.96 1.10
CA VAL A 121 -6.51 -3.31 1.38
C VAL A 121 -7.40 -4.29 0.60
N ASN A 122 -6.80 -5.10 -0.28
CA ASN A 122 -7.52 -5.95 -1.25
C ASN A 122 -8.64 -5.19 -1.99
N GLY A 123 -8.36 -3.94 -2.40
CA GLY A 123 -9.30 -3.07 -3.11
C GLY A 123 -10.38 -2.41 -2.24
N THR A 124 -10.49 -2.75 -0.96
CA THR A 124 -11.44 -2.09 -0.04
C THR A 124 -10.76 -0.91 0.64
N THR A 125 -11.40 0.26 0.65
CA THR A 125 -10.85 1.46 1.31
C THR A 125 -10.76 1.26 2.83
N VAL A 126 -9.62 1.63 3.41
CA VAL A 126 -9.35 1.55 4.86
C VAL A 126 -8.89 2.91 5.35
N PRO A 127 -9.45 3.44 6.47
CA PRO A 127 -8.93 4.65 7.07
C PRO A 127 -7.47 4.46 7.52
N SER A 128 -6.63 5.48 7.32
CA SER A 128 -5.23 5.43 7.77
C SER A 128 -5.12 5.12 9.27
N GLY A 129 -4.21 4.23 9.62
CA GLY A 129 -3.96 3.80 11.00
C GLY A 129 -5.03 2.87 11.58
N HIS A 130 -6.02 2.43 10.78
CA HIS A 130 -7.07 1.53 11.23
C HIS A 130 -6.91 0.15 10.59
N ALA A 131 -7.33 -0.88 11.33
CA ALA A 131 -7.34 -2.24 10.80
C ALA A 131 -8.36 -2.38 9.66
N SER A 132 -7.98 -3.12 8.62
CA SER A 132 -8.89 -3.58 7.58
C SER A 132 -9.98 -4.50 8.14
N GLY A 133 -10.98 -4.83 7.31
CA GLY A 133 -11.82 -5.99 7.55
C GLY A 133 -11.00 -7.29 7.63
N ALA A 134 -11.57 -8.33 8.23
CA ALA A 134 -10.94 -9.65 8.32
C ALA A 134 -10.77 -10.26 6.93
N ILE A 135 -9.56 -10.72 6.63
CA ILE A 135 -9.20 -11.37 5.38
C ILE A 135 -9.00 -12.86 5.66
N ASN A 136 -9.84 -13.69 5.05
CA ASN A 136 -9.76 -15.15 5.21
C ASN A 136 -8.52 -15.70 4.51
N LEU A 137 -7.83 -16.64 5.17
CA LEU A 137 -6.62 -17.28 4.69
C LEU A 137 -6.87 -18.74 4.32
N ASN A 138 -6.53 -19.08 3.08
CA ASN A 138 -6.36 -20.48 2.68
C ASN A 138 -5.06 -21.04 3.27
N VAL A 139 -4.95 -22.35 3.40
CA VAL A 139 -3.66 -23.00 3.69
C VAL A 139 -2.70 -22.69 2.53
N GLU A 140 -1.42 -22.60 2.82
CA GLU A 140 -0.35 -22.11 1.93
C GLU A 140 -0.40 -20.59 1.70
N ALA A 141 0.15 -20.12 0.57
CA ALA A 141 0.37 -18.72 0.28
C ALA A 141 -0.93 -17.99 -0.09
N ASN A 142 -1.15 -16.84 0.55
CA ASN A 142 -2.22 -15.88 0.26
C ASN A 142 -1.56 -14.55 -0.10
N THR A 143 -1.93 -13.96 -1.23
CA THR A 143 -1.39 -12.66 -1.65
C THR A 143 -2.36 -11.55 -1.28
N LEU A 144 -1.90 -10.60 -0.48
CA LEU A 144 -2.65 -9.44 -0.03
C LEU A 144 -2.04 -8.18 -0.61
N THR A 145 -2.88 -7.26 -1.09
CA THR A 145 -2.43 -6.00 -1.68
C THR A 145 -2.87 -4.82 -0.83
N VAL A 146 -1.96 -3.88 -0.64
CA VAL A 146 -2.24 -2.57 -0.05
C VAL A 146 -1.86 -1.52 -1.07
N VAL A 147 -2.83 -0.74 -1.54
CA VAL A 147 -2.59 0.29 -2.55
C VAL A 147 -2.81 1.66 -1.92
N VAL A 148 -1.77 2.47 -1.91
CA VAL A 148 -1.84 3.89 -1.53
C VAL A 148 -1.99 4.72 -2.79
N THR A 149 -2.93 5.65 -2.80
CA THR A 149 -3.13 6.65 -3.85
C THR A 149 -2.89 8.03 -3.25
N ALA A 150 -1.94 8.78 -3.81
CA ALA A 150 -1.62 10.13 -3.36
C ALA A 150 -2.77 11.12 -3.64
N GLN A 151 -2.64 12.34 -3.10
CA GLN A 151 -3.66 13.39 -3.25
C GLN A 151 -3.89 13.80 -4.71
N ASP A 152 -2.87 13.70 -5.56
CA ASP A 152 -2.98 13.96 -7.00
C ASP A 152 -3.89 12.97 -7.74
N GLY A 153 -4.33 11.89 -7.09
CA GLY A 153 -5.23 10.86 -7.64
C GLY A 153 -4.60 9.99 -8.73
N THR A 154 -3.34 10.19 -9.09
CA THR A 154 -2.66 9.49 -10.19
C THR A 154 -1.41 8.76 -9.74
N THR A 155 -0.69 9.29 -8.74
CA THR A 155 0.46 8.62 -8.15
C THR A 155 -0.02 7.53 -7.19
N THR A 156 0.39 6.29 -7.46
CA THR A 156 0.03 5.12 -6.65
C THR A 156 1.26 4.32 -6.26
N LYS A 157 1.17 3.63 -5.11
CA LYS A 157 2.17 2.67 -4.67
C LYS A 157 1.50 1.44 -4.09
N THR A 158 1.93 0.27 -4.56
CA THR A 158 1.39 -1.02 -4.12
C THR A 158 2.39 -1.74 -3.23
N TYR A 159 1.95 -2.14 -2.04
CA TYR A 159 2.66 -3.01 -1.12
C TYR A 159 1.99 -4.38 -1.14
N THR A 160 2.78 -5.43 -1.38
CA THR A 160 2.34 -6.81 -1.45
C THR A 160 2.79 -7.56 -0.22
N VAL A 161 1.87 -8.25 0.44
CA VAL A 161 2.15 -9.13 1.58
C VAL A 161 1.74 -10.54 1.21
N ILE A 162 2.71 -11.45 1.15
CA ILE A 162 2.47 -12.88 0.99
C ILE A 162 2.40 -13.52 2.37
N VAL A 163 1.23 -14.05 2.71
CA VAL A 163 0.98 -14.71 3.99
C VAL A 163 0.89 -16.21 3.75
N THR A 164 1.86 -16.96 4.27
CA THR A 164 1.85 -18.44 4.21
C THR A 164 1.23 -18.99 5.47
N ARG A 165 0.02 -19.56 5.34
CA ARG A 165 -0.66 -20.23 6.46
C ARG A 165 -0.28 -21.70 6.49
N ALA A 166 0.24 -22.18 7.62
CA ALA A 166 0.61 -23.58 7.79
C ALA A 166 -0.61 -24.52 7.69
N GLY A 167 -0.41 -25.70 7.09
CA GLY A 167 -1.37 -26.81 7.17
C GLY A 167 -1.40 -27.44 8.55
N GLN A 168 -2.44 -28.24 8.83
CA GLN A 168 -2.46 -29.04 10.05
C GLN A 168 -1.43 -30.16 9.95
N VAL A 169 -0.51 -30.22 10.92
CA VAL A 169 0.38 -31.37 11.08
C VAL A 169 -0.36 -32.40 11.93
N VAL A 170 -0.81 -33.50 11.32
CA VAL A 170 -1.36 -34.64 12.07
C VAL A 170 -0.20 -35.53 12.48
N GLU A 171 0.21 -35.43 13.73
CA GLU A 171 1.23 -36.31 14.29
C GLU A 171 0.59 -37.69 14.54
N VAL A 172 0.90 -38.66 13.67
CA VAL A 172 0.45 -40.04 13.87
C VAL A 172 1.36 -40.64 14.94
N LEU A 173 0.87 -40.74 16.18
CA LEU A 173 1.56 -41.46 17.23
C LEU A 173 1.66 -42.93 16.81
N ARG A 174 2.84 -43.33 16.31
CA ARG A 174 3.16 -44.74 16.15
C ARG A 174 3.22 -45.33 17.57
N GLN A 175 2.13 -45.96 18.01
CA GLN A 175 2.20 -46.88 19.13
C GLN A 175 3.03 -48.07 18.66
N GLU A 176 4.34 -48.01 18.89
CA GLU A 176 5.14 -49.21 18.88
C GLU A 176 4.60 -50.11 20.00
N ALA A 177 3.86 -51.16 19.63
CA ALA A 177 3.51 -52.22 20.57
C ALA A 177 4.82 -52.76 21.17
N PRO A 178 4.93 -52.94 22.49
CA PRO A 178 6.17 -53.39 23.12
C PRO A 178 6.55 -54.77 22.58
N VAL A 179 7.68 -54.83 21.84
CA VAL A 179 8.20 -56.02 21.13
C VAL A 179 8.58 -57.18 22.08
N GLU A 180 8.37 -57.01 23.38
CA GLU A 180 8.76 -57.96 24.41
C GLU A 180 7.68 -59.03 24.72
N GLU A 181 6.41 -58.78 24.38
CA GLU A 181 5.35 -59.81 24.51
C GLU A 181 5.46 -60.90 23.42
N LEU A 182 5.93 -60.55 22.22
CA LEU A 182 6.11 -61.49 21.10
C LEU A 182 7.26 -62.48 21.35
N ARG A 183 8.29 -62.08 22.11
CA ARG A 183 9.47 -62.91 22.39
C ARG A 183 9.23 -64.01 23.43
N LEU A 184 8.16 -63.91 24.23
CA LEU A 184 7.79 -64.97 25.18
C LEU A 184 6.90 -66.06 24.55
N GLN A 185 6.02 -65.73 23.61
CA GLN A 185 5.19 -66.75 22.93
C GLN A 185 6.01 -67.65 21.99
N GLN A 186 7.04 -67.11 21.32
CA GLN A 186 7.91 -67.92 20.45
C GLN A 186 8.91 -68.81 21.21
N ARG A 187 9.36 -68.41 22.41
CA ARG A 187 10.23 -69.26 23.26
C ARG A 187 9.52 -70.48 23.86
N ASN A 188 8.21 -70.42 24.08
CA ASN A 188 7.42 -71.54 24.63
C ASN A 188 6.96 -72.55 23.58
N GLN A 189 6.87 -72.19 22.30
CA GLN A 189 6.53 -73.12 21.21
C GLN A 189 7.70 -74.06 20.83
N VAL A 190 8.96 -73.64 21.02
CA VAL A 190 10.15 -74.43 20.63
C VAL A 190 10.50 -75.52 21.67
N ARG A 191 9.98 -75.44 22.90
CA ARG A 191 10.24 -76.46 23.95
C ARG A 191 9.29 -77.66 23.93
N ALA A 192 8.25 -77.67 23.09
CA ALA A 192 7.27 -78.76 23.03
C ALA A 192 7.56 -79.84 21.96
N GLN A 193 8.64 -79.74 21.19
CA GLN A 193 9.02 -80.75 20.20
C GLN A 193 10.49 -81.13 20.29
N VAL A 194 10.88 -81.80 21.37
CA VAL A 194 12.08 -82.63 21.36
C VAL A 194 11.79 -83.90 22.16
N ARG A 195 12.19 -85.06 21.60
CA ARG A 195 12.31 -86.42 22.18
C ARG A 195 11.05 -87.31 22.10
N ILE A 196 11.05 -88.56 21.59
CA ILE A 196 12.08 -89.59 21.31
C ILE A 196 11.62 -90.50 20.14
N GLN A 197 12.55 -90.92 19.29
CA GLN A 197 12.44 -92.12 18.44
C GLN A 197 13.49 -93.14 18.93
N TRP A 198 13.16 -94.44 19.02
CA TRP A 198 13.86 -95.59 18.39
C TRP A 198 13.14 -96.92 18.65
N LEU A 199 13.24 -97.81 17.65
CA LEU A 199 12.61 -99.12 17.47
C LEU A 199 13.08 -100.22 18.43
N LEU A 200 12.19 -101.20 18.65
CA LEU A 200 12.45 -102.64 18.49
C LEU A 200 11.19 -103.28 17.86
#